data_AF-A0A8B7U7F9-F1
#
_entry.id   AF-A0A8B7U7F9-F1
#
_cell.length_a   1.000
_cell.length_b   1.000
_cell.length_c   1.000
_cell.angle_alpha   90.00
_cell.angle_beta   90.00
_cell.angle_gamma   90.00
#
_symmetry.space_group_name_H-M   'P 1'
#
loop_
_entity.id
_entity.type
_entity.pdbx_description
1 polymer ?
#
loop_
_entity_poly.entity_id
_entity_poly.type
_entity_poly.pdbx_seq_one_letter_code
_entity_poly.pdbx_strand_id
1 'polypeptide(L)'
;GLPGAGEWPLATEGLNQASHPYTSPEDEMILQGQLPCVPKPPQRLPALHSILLSKVGGPLNWYRNMERNWKWSCRSIGRKILIPALMVTAEKDVVLTPEMSKHMENWIPHLKRGHINDCGHWTQMEKPTEVNQILIDWLETEVKNRPVSKI
;
A
#
# COMPACT_ATOMS: atom_id res chain seq x y z
N GLY A 1 -37.92 -27.89 -23.79
CA GLY A 1 -37.03 -27.50 -24.90
C GLY A 1 -36.70 -26.04 -24.72
N LEU A 2 -35.45 -25.74 -24.44
CA LEU A 2 -34.93 -24.37 -24.29
C LEU A 2 -34.68 -23.79 -25.68
N PRO A 3 -35.17 -22.58 -26.03
CA PRO A 3 -34.86 -21.97 -27.30
C PRO A 3 -33.57 -21.14 -27.23
N GLY A 4 -32.67 -21.42 -28.17
CA GLY A 4 -31.92 -20.44 -28.97
C GLY A 4 -30.93 -19.52 -28.27
N ALA A 5 -29.65 -19.88 -28.35
CA ALA A 5 -28.55 -18.93 -28.19
C ALA A 5 -28.64 -17.85 -29.28
N GLY A 6 -28.99 -16.62 -28.89
CA GLY A 6 -28.96 -15.44 -29.74
C GLY A 6 -27.55 -14.84 -29.75
N GLU A 7 -26.99 -14.73 -30.95
CA GLU A 7 -25.74 -14.03 -31.25
C GLU A 7 -25.90 -12.53 -30.94
N TRP A 8 -24.93 -11.96 -30.21
CA TRP A 8 -24.87 -10.53 -29.96
C TRP A 8 -24.25 -9.81 -31.17
N PRO A 9 -24.91 -8.79 -31.75
CA PRO A 9 -24.34 -8.05 -32.86
C PRO A 9 -23.13 -7.23 -32.40
N LEU A 10 -22.02 -7.41 -33.12
CA LEU A 10 -20.82 -6.58 -33.03
C LEU A 10 -21.20 -5.14 -33.42
N ALA A 11 -21.33 -4.27 -32.43
CA ALA A 11 -21.49 -2.84 -32.62
C ALA A 11 -20.15 -2.22 -33.05
N THR A 12 -19.74 -2.45 -34.29
CA THR A 12 -18.70 -1.65 -34.97
C THR A 12 -19.38 -0.56 -35.78
N GLU A 13 -19.93 0.44 -35.12
CA GLU A 13 -20.35 1.71 -35.74
C GLU A 13 -20.82 2.65 -34.62
N GLY A 14 -20.02 3.67 -34.28
CA GLY A 14 -20.41 4.67 -33.28
C GLY A 14 -19.32 5.19 -32.35
N LEU A 15 -18.07 5.31 -32.81
CA LEU A 15 -17.06 6.15 -32.14
C LEU A 15 -16.41 7.08 -33.16
N ASN A 16 -17.25 7.89 -33.81
CA ASN A 16 -16.78 9.09 -34.49
C ASN A 16 -17.47 10.27 -33.82
N GLN A 17 -16.68 11.25 -33.36
CA GLN A 17 -17.04 12.46 -32.63
C GLN A 17 -17.15 12.35 -31.09
N ALA A 18 -15.99 12.22 -30.44
CA ALA A 18 -15.76 12.83 -29.13
C ALA A 18 -14.42 13.58 -29.18
N SER A 19 -14.44 14.76 -29.79
CA SER A 19 -13.34 15.73 -29.72
C SER A 19 -13.10 16.08 -28.25
N HIS A 20 -12.05 15.52 -27.67
CA HIS A 20 -11.53 15.99 -26.39
C HIS A 20 -11.06 17.43 -26.61
N PRO A 21 -11.53 18.42 -25.83
CA PRO A 21 -11.29 19.84 -26.12
C PRO A 21 -9.86 20.31 -25.80
N TYR A 22 -8.90 19.40 -25.63
CA TYR A 22 -7.51 19.75 -25.38
C TYR A 22 -6.57 18.64 -25.84
N THR A 23 -6.48 18.45 -27.15
CA THR A 23 -5.33 17.76 -27.75
C THR A 23 -4.36 18.86 -28.15
N SER A 24 -3.21 18.91 -27.49
CA SER A 24 -2.20 19.93 -27.80
C SER A 24 -1.60 19.65 -29.18
N PRO A 25 -1.07 20.66 -29.89
CA PRO A 25 -0.38 20.44 -31.17
C PRO A 25 0.74 19.39 -31.08
N GLU A 26 1.29 19.19 -29.88
CA GLU A 26 2.35 18.23 -29.57
C GLU A 26 1.83 16.78 -29.62
N ASP A 27 0.58 16.56 -29.20
CA ASP A 27 -0.06 15.24 -29.20
C ASP A 27 -0.38 14.76 -30.63
N GLU A 28 -0.74 15.67 -31.54
CA GLU A 28 -0.94 15.33 -32.96
C GLU A 28 0.38 14.93 -33.65
N MET A 29 1.49 15.60 -33.30
CA MET A 29 2.80 15.28 -33.86
C MET A 29 3.31 13.89 -33.43
N ILE A 30 2.96 13.44 -32.22
CA ILE A 30 3.30 12.09 -31.73
C ILE A 30 2.55 11.02 -32.52
N LEU A 31 1.27 11.26 -32.85
CA LEU A 31 0.43 10.32 -33.59
C LEU A 31 0.83 10.19 -35.07
N GLN A 32 1.42 11.23 -35.66
CA GLN A 32 1.82 11.25 -37.08
C GLN A 32 3.25 10.72 -37.32
N GLY A 33 4.01 10.36 -36.28
CA GLY A 33 5.34 9.78 -36.43
C GLY A 33 6.42 10.75 -36.96
N GLN A 34 6.09 12.03 -37.17
CA GLN A 34 7.07 13.10 -37.36
C GLN A 34 7.58 13.60 -36.00
N LEU A 35 8.42 12.81 -35.34
CA LEU A 35 9.19 13.33 -34.20
C LEU A 35 10.27 14.28 -34.74
N PRO A 36 10.27 15.59 -34.38
CA PRO A 36 11.45 16.42 -34.61
C PRO A 36 12.62 15.79 -33.84
N CYS A 37 13.84 15.95 -34.37
CA CYS A 37 15.04 15.54 -33.66
C CYS A 37 15.04 16.18 -32.27
N VAL A 38 14.73 15.40 -31.24
CA VAL A 38 14.70 15.91 -29.87
C VAL A 38 16.11 16.40 -29.58
N PRO A 39 16.32 17.70 -29.34
CA PRO A 39 17.66 18.19 -29.00
C PRO A 39 18.11 17.40 -27.78
N LYS A 40 19.29 16.81 -27.87
CA LYS A 40 19.89 16.00 -26.80
C LYS A 40 19.77 16.82 -25.51
N PRO A 41 19.16 16.27 -24.44
CA PRO A 41 18.91 17.05 -23.24
C PRO A 41 20.23 17.65 -22.77
N PRO A 42 20.25 18.93 -22.34
CA PRO A 42 21.44 19.53 -21.77
C PRO A 42 21.99 18.61 -20.68
N GLN A 43 23.30 18.40 -20.68
CA GLN A 43 23.97 17.48 -19.77
C GLN A 43 23.45 17.69 -18.35
N ARG A 44 22.92 16.60 -17.76
CA ARG A 44 22.29 16.52 -16.44
C ARG A 44 22.88 17.56 -15.47
N LEU A 45 22.05 18.48 -14.99
CA LEU A 45 22.31 19.18 -13.73
C LEU A 45 22.24 18.13 -12.61
N PRO A 46 23.37 17.68 -12.01
CA PRO A 46 23.35 16.56 -11.08
C PRO A 46 22.62 16.88 -9.76
N ALA A 47 22.50 18.17 -9.43
CA ALA A 47 21.98 18.64 -8.14
C ALA A 47 20.45 18.57 -8.02
N LEU A 48 19.68 18.86 -9.08
CA LEU A 48 18.21 18.79 -8.99
C LEU A 48 17.70 17.34 -8.98
N HIS A 49 18.40 16.45 -9.68
CA HIS A 49 18.09 15.02 -9.69
C HIS A 49 18.38 14.37 -8.33
N SER A 50 19.46 14.78 -7.64
CA SER A 50 19.82 14.22 -6.32
C SER A 50 18.87 14.66 -5.21
N ILE A 51 18.37 15.90 -5.24
CA ILE A 51 17.41 16.41 -4.25
C ILE A 51 16.03 15.75 -4.41
N LEU A 52 15.55 15.53 -5.65
CA LEU A 52 14.29 14.81 -5.89
C LEU A 52 14.41 13.32 -5.54
N LEU A 53 15.51 12.66 -5.93
CA LEU A 53 15.72 11.24 -5.60
C LEU A 53 15.92 11.00 -4.10
N SER A 54 16.56 11.91 -3.36
CA SER A 54 16.73 11.75 -1.90
C SER A 54 15.43 11.97 -1.13
N LYS A 55 14.60 12.94 -1.54
CA LYS A 55 13.37 13.29 -0.83
C LYS A 55 12.25 12.25 -0.94
N VAL A 56 12.13 11.56 -2.09
CA VAL A 56 11.05 10.55 -2.29
C VAL A 56 11.57 9.16 -2.66
N GLY A 57 12.78 9.05 -3.20
CA GLY A 57 13.35 7.75 -3.59
C GLY A 57 13.64 6.86 -2.38
N GLY A 58 14.11 7.42 -1.27
CA GLY A 58 14.32 6.69 -0.02
C GLY A 58 13.04 6.00 0.48
N PRO A 59 11.96 6.74 0.78
CA PRO A 59 10.68 6.16 1.19
C PRO A 59 10.10 5.18 0.15
N LEU A 60 10.13 5.52 -1.14
CA LEU A 60 9.54 4.67 -2.19
C LEU A 60 10.31 3.35 -2.39
N ASN A 61 11.61 3.31 -2.07
CA ASN A 61 12.42 2.09 -2.17
C ASN A 61 11.93 0.97 -1.24
N TRP A 62 11.18 1.26 -0.16
CA TRP A 62 10.54 0.22 0.66
C TRP A 62 9.60 -0.67 -0.18
N TYR A 63 8.87 -0.06 -1.12
CA TYR A 63 7.93 -0.76 -2.00
C TYR A 63 8.62 -1.46 -3.19
N ARG A 64 9.87 -1.10 -3.52
CA ARG A 64 10.63 -1.72 -4.63
C ARG A 64 11.31 -3.04 -4.25
N ASN A 65 11.12 -3.52 -3.03
CA ASN A 65 11.78 -4.72 -2.49
C ASN A 65 10.82 -5.91 -2.26
N MET A 66 9.61 -5.90 -2.83
CA MET A 66 8.58 -6.92 -2.56
C MET A 66 9.07 -8.36 -2.75
N GLU A 67 9.71 -8.69 -3.89
CA GLU A 67 10.22 -10.05 -4.15
C GLU A 67 11.30 -10.46 -3.14
N ARG A 68 12.21 -9.54 -2.81
CA ARG A 68 13.29 -9.81 -1.85
C ARG A 68 12.73 -10.05 -0.45
N ASN A 69 11.77 -9.23 -0.03
CA ASN A 69 11.11 -9.35 1.27
C ASN A 69 10.31 -10.67 1.34
N TRP A 70 9.65 -11.07 0.26
CA TRP A 70 8.95 -12.36 0.17
C TRP A 70 9.91 -13.54 0.32
N LYS A 71 10.99 -13.60 -0.48
CA LYS A 71 12.01 -14.66 -0.37
C LYS A 71 12.61 -14.77 1.03
N TRP A 72 12.86 -13.62 1.67
CA TRP A 72 13.36 -13.58 3.05
C TRP A 72 12.32 -14.10 4.05
N SER A 73 11.06 -13.69 3.92
CA SER A 73 9.95 -14.12 4.78
C SER A 73 9.64 -15.63 4.66
N CYS A 74 9.84 -16.22 3.48
CA CYS A 74 9.69 -17.66 3.28
C CYS A 74 10.60 -18.49 4.21
N ARG A 75 11.74 -17.93 4.65
CA ARG A 75 12.68 -18.61 5.56
C ARG A 75 12.12 -18.80 6.98
N SER A 76 11.04 -18.11 7.33
CA SER A 76 10.37 -18.22 8.63
C SER A 76 9.00 -18.89 8.56
N ILE A 77 8.64 -19.50 7.43
CA ILE A 77 7.37 -20.25 7.31
C ILE A 77 7.28 -21.31 8.42
N GLY A 78 6.11 -21.42 9.04
CA GLY A 78 5.84 -22.36 10.13
C GLY A 78 6.28 -21.89 11.51
N ARG A 79 7.07 -20.81 11.63
CA ARG A 79 7.42 -20.23 12.94
C ARG A 79 6.29 -19.38 13.48
N LYS A 80 6.12 -19.39 14.80
CA LYS A 80 5.16 -18.55 15.52
C LYS A 80 5.87 -17.46 16.32
N ILE A 81 5.20 -16.32 16.50
CA ILE A 81 5.67 -15.25 17.41
C ILE A 81 5.12 -15.57 18.80
N LEU A 82 6.00 -15.95 19.73
CA LEU A 82 5.63 -16.37 21.09
C LEU A 82 5.84 -15.28 22.14
N ILE A 83 6.42 -14.14 21.76
CA ILE A 83 6.50 -12.98 22.65
C ILE A 83 5.13 -12.27 22.69
N PRO A 84 4.81 -11.54 23.79
CA PRO A 84 3.61 -10.71 23.82
C PRO A 84 3.58 -9.76 22.63
N ALA A 85 2.42 -9.65 21.98
CA ALA A 85 2.23 -8.83 20.80
C ALA A 85 0.86 -8.16 20.85
N LEU A 86 0.77 -6.96 20.29
CA LEU A 86 -0.46 -6.19 20.17
C LEU A 86 -0.71 -5.86 18.69
N MET A 87 -1.93 -6.11 18.22
CA MET A 87 -2.42 -5.60 16.94
C MET A 87 -3.49 -4.55 17.20
N VAL A 88 -3.25 -3.31 16.74
CA VAL A 88 -4.24 -2.23 16.79
C VAL A 88 -4.80 -2.02 15.38
N THR A 89 -6.13 -2.04 15.27
CA THR A 89 -6.83 -1.85 13.99
C THR A 89 -7.65 -0.56 14.02
N ALA A 90 -7.79 0.09 12.86
CA ALA A 90 -8.55 1.32 12.69
C ALA A 90 -9.76 1.06 11.77
N GLU A 91 -10.96 1.44 12.21
CA GLU A 91 -12.22 1.09 11.53
C GLU A 91 -12.30 1.59 10.07
N LYS A 92 -11.77 2.78 9.80
CA LYS A 92 -11.90 3.49 8.52
C LYS A 92 -10.60 3.50 7.70
N ASP A 93 -9.61 2.68 8.05
CA ASP A 93 -8.45 2.48 7.19
C ASP A 93 -8.88 1.65 5.96
N VAL A 94 -8.96 2.33 4.82
CA VAL A 94 -9.42 1.74 3.56
C VAL A 94 -8.38 0.85 2.87
N VAL A 95 -7.10 0.97 3.26
CA VAL A 95 -6.00 0.18 2.67
C VAL A 95 -5.68 -1.01 3.57
N LEU A 96 -5.55 -0.78 4.88
CA LEU A 96 -5.23 -1.80 5.88
C LEU A 96 -6.47 -2.10 6.72
N THR A 97 -7.48 -2.69 6.09
CA THR A 97 -8.77 -2.93 6.74
C THR A 97 -8.61 -3.87 7.95
N PRO A 98 -9.46 -3.74 9.00
CA PRO A 98 -9.40 -4.62 10.17
C PRO A 98 -9.46 -6.11 9.82
N GLU A 99 -10.18 -6.48 8.75
CA GLU A 99 -10.34 -7.85 8.29
C GLU A 99 -9.01 -8.50 7.87
N MET A 100 -8.06 -7.74 7.34
CA MET A 100 -6.73 -8.25 6.98
C MET A 100 -5.99 -8.86 8.18
N SER A 101 -6.35 -8.47 9.41
CA SER A 101 -5.75 -8.97 10.64
C SER A 101 -6.43 -10.23 11.22
N LYS A 102 -7.54 -10.71 10.64
CA LYS A 102 -8.46 -11.72 11.24
C LYS A 102 -7.79 -13.04 11.64
N HIS A 103 -6.72 -13.44 10.97
CA HIS A 103 -6.08 -14.75 11.16
C HIS A 103 -4.71 -14.68 11.83
N MET A 104 -4.35 -13.54 12.43
CA MET A 104 -3.03 -13.37 13.07
C MET A 104 -2.82 -14.34 14.25
N GLU A 105 -3.87 -14.71 14.98
CA GLU A 105 -3.81 -15.64 16.11
C GLU A 105 -3.28 -17.04 15.73
N ASN A 106 -3.45 -17.45 14.47
CA ASN A 106 -2.91 -18.72 13.98
C ASN A 106 -1.37 -18.76 14.11
N TRP A 107 -0.72 -17.59 13.99
CA TRP A 107 0.73 -17.40 13.98
C TRP A 107 1.26 -16.72 15.24
N ILE A 108 0.40 -16.03 15.99
CA ILE A 108 0.76 -15.25 17.18
C ILE A 108 -0.19 -15.66 18.34
N PRO A 109 0.14 -16.72 19.10
CA PRO A 109 -0.79 -17.28 20.09
C PRO A 109 -1.11 -16.33 21.25
N HIS A 110 -0.20 -15.40 21.56
CA HIS A 110 -0.35 -14.43 22.67
C HIS A 110 -0.71 -13.03 22.16
N LEU A 111 -1.41 -12.96 21.02
CA LEU A 111 -1.84 -11.70 20.44
C LEU A 111 -2.92 -11.05 21.30
N LYS A 112 -2.73 -9.77 21.62
CA LYS A 112 -3.76 -8.88 22.15
C LYS A 112 -4.24 -7.95 21.03
N ARG A 113 -5.46 -7.43 21.19
CA ARG A 113 -6.08 -6.56 20.19
C ARG A 113 -6.51 -5.23 20.79
N GLY A 114 -6.26 -4.16 20.04
CA GLY A 114 -6.93 -2.87 20.16
C GLY A 114 -7.74 -2.60 18.90
N HIS A 115 -8.87 -1.91 19.04
CA HIS A 115 -9.65 -1.44 17.91
C HIS A 115 -10.07 -0.01 18.16
N ILE A 116 -9.88 0.85 17.16
CA ILE A 116 -10.21 2.27 17.24
C ILE A 116 -11.29 2.58 16.22
N ASN A 117 -12.48 2.89 16.74
CA ASN A 117 -13.63 3.29 15.94
C ASN A 117 -13.39 4.68 15.32
N ASP A 118 -14.03 4.94 14.19
CA ASP A 118 -14.01 6.24 13.51
C ASP A 118 -12.58 6.76 13.24
N CYS A 119 -11.64 5.86 12.93
CA CYS A 119 -10.24 6.18 12.74
C CYS A 119 -9.74 5.70 11.37
N GLY A 120 -9.07 6.58 10.62
CA GLY A 120 -8.41 6.28 9.35
C GLY A 120 -6.97 5.79 9.52
N HIS A 121 -6.21 5.94 8.43
CA HIS A 121 -4.84 5.43 8.31
C HIS A 121 -3.83 6.14 9.21
N TRP A 122 -4.02 7.43 9.49
CA TRP A 122 -3.06 8.24 10.25
C TRP A 122 -3.38 8.15 11.75
N THR A 123 -3.45 6.92 12.26
CA THR A 123 -4.08 6.57 13.54
C THR A 123 -3.57 7.40 14.72
N GLN A 124 -2.25 7.64 14.80
CA GLN A 124 -1.65 8.41 15.90
C GLN A 124 -2.05 9.88 15.89
N MET A 125 -2.36 10.44 14.72
CA MET A 125 -2.77 11.84 14.57
C MET A 125 -4.28 12.00 14.67
N GLU A 126 -5.05 11.02 14.19
CA GLU A 126 -6.52 11.08 14.17
C GLU A 126 -7.15 10.79 15.53
N LYS A 127 -6.65 9.79 16.26
CA LYS A 127 -7.18 9.36 17.56
C LYS A 127 -6.04 9.21 18.60
N PRO A 128 -5.29 10.29 18.89
CA PRO A 128 -4.11 10.22 19.74
C PRO A 128 -4.42 9.72 21.16
N THR A 129 -5.57 10.11 21.72
CA THR A 129 -5.98 9.72 23.07
C THR A 129 -6.21 8.21 23.16
N GLU A 130 -6.95 7.65 22.22
CA GLU A 130 -7.29 6.24 22.14
C GLU A 130 -6.04 5.39 21.86
N VAL A 131 -5.18 5.83 20.94
CA VAL A 131 -3.88 5.19 20.69
C VAL A 131 -3.04 5.16 21.96
N ASN A 132 -2.88 6.30 22.62
CA ASN A 132 -2.07 6.39 23.84
C ASN A 132 -2.62 5.49 24.94
N GLN A 133 -3.94 5.47 25.16
CA GLN A 133 -4.58 4.62 26.15
C GLN A 133 -4.29 3.14 25.89
N ILE A 134 -4.55 2.66 24.66
CA ILE A 134 -4.33 1.25 24.27
C ILE A 134 -2.87 0.85 24.46
N LEU A 135 -1.93 1.72 24.06
CA LEU A 135 -0.50 1.44 24.18
C LEU A 135 -0.04 1.40 25.63
N ILE A 136 -0.45 2.38 26.44
CA ILE A 136 -0.09 2.43 27.87
C ILE A 136 -0.63 1.20 28.58
N ASP A 137 -1.92 0.89 28.44
CA ASP A 137 -2.55 -0.27 29.09
C ASP A 137 -1.83 -1.57 28.75
N TRP A 138 -1.50 -1.78 27.48
CA TRP A 138 -0.76 -2.98 27.05
C TRP A 138 0.66 -3.03 27.62
N LEU A 139 1.38 -1.90 27.64
CA LEU A 139 2.73 -1.83 28.20
C LEU A 139 2.73 -2.14 29.70
N GLU A 140 1.75 -1.64 30.45
CA GLU A 140 1.67 -1.86 31.89
C GLU A 140 1.27 -3.30 32.26
N THR A 141 0.37 -3.89 31.50
CA THR A 141 -0.19 -5.21 31.79
C THR A 141 0.70 -6.35 31.28
N GLU A 142 1.14 -6.30 30.02
CA GLU A 142 1.77 -7.42 29.33
C GLU A 142 3.30 -7.32 29.27
N VAL A 143 3.86 -6.10 29.28
CA VAL A 143 5.31 -5.89 29.09
C VAL A 143 6.06 -5.75 30.40
N LYS A 144 5.56 -4.92 31.34
CA LYS A 144 6.23 -4.68 32.63
C LYS A 144 6.27 -5.93 33.53
N ASN A 145 5.28 -6.81 33.45
CA ASN A 145 5.12 -7.95 34.37
C ASN A 145 5.86 -9.23 33.91
N ARG A 146 6.78 -9.14 32.94
CA ARG A 146 7.44 -10.32 32.42
C ARG A 146 8.57 -10.78 33.38
N PRO A 147 8.52 -12.00 33.94
CA PRO A 147 9.72 -12.58 34.54
C PRO A 147 10.74 -12.78 33.41
N VAL A 148 11.87 -12.08 33.50
CA VAL A 148 13.00 -12.32 32.60
C VAL A 148 13.49 -13.74 32.90
N SER A 149 13.11 -14.70 32.06
CA SER A 149 13.72 -16.02 32.05
C SER A 149 15.20 -15.80 31.71
N LYS A 150 16.06 -15.86 32.73
CA LYS A 150 17.50 -15.93 32.57
C LYS A 150 17.79 -17.15 31.69
N ILE A 151 18.36 -16.92 30.53
CA ILE A 151 18.98 -17.95 29.68
C ILE A 151 20.28 -18.37 30.36
#